data_AF-A0A1F7QTK7-F1
#
_entry.id   AF-A0A1F7QTK7-F1
#
_cell.length_a   1.000
_cell.length_b   1.000
_cell.length_c   1.000
_cell.angle_alpha   90.00
_cell.angle_beta   90.00
_cell.angle_gamma   90.00
#
_symmetry.space_group_name_H-M   'P 1'
#
loop_
_entity.id
_entity.type
_entity.pdbx_description
1 polymer ?
#
loop_
_entity_poly.entity_id
_entity_poly.type
_entity_poly.pdbx_seq_one_letter_code
_entity_poly.pdbx_strand_id
1 'polypeptide(L)'
;MKNTDIAAIILIASLSMLVAYFVADAVIGKPSSESVKVKTVDAISPSVVAPDSTVFNEDAINPTVEVIIGDQAASSSAAQPSSAN
;
A
#
# COMPACT_ATOMS: atom_id res chain seq x y z
N MET A 1 -29.97 -37.61 44.60
CA MET A 1 -30.37 -38.50 43.49
C MET A 1 -29.55 -39.76 43.59
N LYS A 2 -30.12 -40.94 43.36
CA LYS A 2 -29.32 -42.18 43.41
C LYS A 2 -28.29 -42.10 42.27
N ASN A 3 -27.10 -42.65 42.46
CA ASN A 3 -26.04 -42.61 41.43
C ASN A 3 -26.52 -43.15 40.07
N THR A 4 -27.46 -44.10 40.10
CA THR A 4 -28.16 -44.62 38.92
C THR A 4 -28.98 -43.58 38.17
N ASP A 5 -29.67 -42.67 38.88
CA ASP A 5 -30.51 -41.64 38.27
C ASP A 5 -29.62 -40.62 37.53
N ILE A 6 -28.47 -40.27 38.14
CA ILE A 6 -27.46 -39.40 37.50
C ILE A 6 -26.83 -40.07 36.28
N ALA A 7 -26.51 -41.36 36.36
CA ALA A 7 -25.96 -42.11 35.23
C ALA A 7 -26.93 -42.15 34.04
N ALA A 8 -28.23 -42.35 34.31
CA ALA A 8 -29.26 -42.35 33.27
C ALA A 8 -29.40 -40.98 32.59
N ILE A 9 -29.37 -39.89 33.36
CA ILE A 9 -29.43 -38.52 32.81
C ILE A 9 -28.23 -38.25 31.90
N ILE A 10 -27.02 -38.62 32.34
CA ILE A 10 -25.79 -38.42 31.55
C ILE A 10 -25.84 -39.23 30.25
N LEU A 11 -26.37 -40.45 30.29
CA LEU A 11 -26.52 -41.30 29.11
C LEU A 11 -27.49 -40.69 28.09
N ILE A 12 -28.65 -40.22 28.53
CA ILE A 12 -29.65 -39.60 27.64
C ILE A 12 -29.12 -38.28 27.08
N ALA A 13 -28.46 -37.46 27.92
CA ALA A 13 -27.88 -36.19 27.49
C ALA A 13 -26.79 -36.38 26.43
N SER A 14 -25.88 -37.34 26.64
CA SER A 14 -24.80 -37.63 25.67
C SER A 14 -25.34 -38.16 24.34
N LEU A 15 -26.34 -39.06 24.38
CA LEU A 15 -27.00 -39.56 23.18
C LEU A 15 -27.70 -38.42 22.41
N SER A 16 -28.39 -37.53 23.13
CA SER A 16 -29.06 -36.37 22.53
C SER A 16 -28.09 -35.42 21.85
N MET A 17 -26.92 -35.19 22.48
CA MET A 17 -25.87 -34.33 21.93
C MET A 17 -25.25 -34.92 20.67
N LEU A 18 -25.09 -36.25 20.62
CA LEU A 18 -24.62 -36.96 19.43
C LEU A 18 -25.58 -36.77 18.25
N VAL A 19 -26.88 -37.00 18.48
CA VAL A 19 -27.91 -36.84 17.45
C VAL A 19 -27.98 -35.37 17.00
N ALA A 20 -27.96 -34.42 17.93
CA ALA A 20 -28.00 -33.00 17.60
C ALA A 20 -26.80 -32.56 16.73
N TYR A 21 -25.61 -33.11 16.96
CA TYR A 21 -24.43 -32.81 16.14
C TYR A 21 -24.63 -33.22 14.68
N PHE A 22 -25.11 -34.44 14.43
CA PHE A 22 -25.36 -34.91 13.06
C PHE A 22 -26.50 -34.16 12.37
N VAL A 23 -27.57 -33.84 13.11
CA VAL A 23 -28.67 -33.03 12.57
C VAL A 23 -28.18 -31.62 12.24
N ALA A 24 -27.38 -30.99 13.11
CA ALA A 24 -26.80 -29.68 12.85
C ALA A 24 -25.88 -29.70 11.63
N ASP A 25 -24.98 -30.68 11.51
CA ASP A 25 -24.09 -30.82 10.34
C ASP A 25 -24.89 -31.04 9.05
N ALA A 26 -25.97 -31.82 9.09
CA ALA A 26 -26.82 -32.07 7.92
C ALA A 26 -27.68 -30.85 7.51
N VAL A 27 -28.18 -30.08 8.49
CA VAL A 27 -29.08 -28.93 8.24
C VAL A 27 -28.31 -27.65 7.94
N ILE A 28 -27.27 -27.36 8.71
CA ILE A 28 -26.47 -26.13 8.59
C ILE A 28 -25.36 -26.31 7.55
N GLY A 29 -24.92 -27.55 7.31
CA GLY A 29 -23.81 -27.84 6.41
C GLY A 29 -22.47 -27.46 7.00
N LYS A 30 -21.40 -27.76 6.25
CA LYS A 30 -20.04 -27.35 6.62
C LYS A 30 -19.87 -25.86 6.36
N PRO A 31 -19.17 -25.11 7.24
CA PRO A 31 -18.83 -23.72 6.94
C PRO A 31 -18.06 -23.70 5.63
N SER A 32 -18.66 -23.12 4.59
CA SER A 32 -17.99 -22.92 3.32
C SER A 32 -16.80 -22.01 3.60
N SER A 33 -15.58 -22.51 3.42
CA SER A 33 -14.39 -21.68 3.30
C SER A 33 -14.48 -20.97 1.95
N GLU A 34 -15.45 -20.07 1.83
CA GLU A 34 -15.71 -19.33 0.61
C GLU A 34 -14.47 -18.47 0.37
N SER A 35 -13.71 -18.84 -0.66
CA SER A 35 -12.50 -18.14 -1.03
C SER A 35 -12.95 -16.82 -1.64
N VAL A 36 -13.11 -15.81 -0.79
CA VAL A 36 -13.58 -14.49 -1.23
C VAL A 36 -12.53 -13.95 -2.20
N LYS A 37 -12.95 -13.67 -3.43
CA LYS A 37 -12.07 -13.12 -4.46
C LYS A 37 -11.77 -11.67 -4.11
N VAL A 38 -10.79 -11.47 -3.25
CA VAL A 38 -10.31 -10.15 -2.87
C VAL A 38 -9.57 -9.52 -4.05
N LYS A 39 -9.70 -8.20 -4.20
CA LYS A 39 -8.89 -7.45 -5.17
C LYS A 39 -7.45 -7.46 -4.65
N THR A 40 -6.63 -8.35 -5.18
CA THR A 40 -5.18 -8.28 -5.01
C THR A 40 -4.69 -7.06 -5.79
N VAL A 41 -3.91 -6.19 -5.14
CA VAL A 41 -3.33 -5.02 -5.78
C VAL A 41 -2.27 -5.50 -6.77
N ASP A 42 -2.31 -4.99 -8.00
CA ASP A 42 -1.26 -5.28 -8.99
C ASP A 42 0.09 -4.76 -8.49
N ALA A 43 1.14 -5.54 -8.71
CA ALA A 43 2.49 -5.17 -8.29
C ALA A 43 2.90 -3.86 -9.00
N ILE A 44 3.30 -2.86 -8.23
CA ILE A 44 3.83 -1.61 -8.78
C ILE A 44 5.16 -1.94 -9.47
N SER A 45 5.20 -1.80 -10.79
CA SER A 45 6.43 -1.97 -11.57
C SER A 45 7.46 -0.93 -11.13
N PRO A 46 8.72 -1.31 -10.85
CA PRO A 46 9.79 -0.37 -10.55
C PRO A 46 10.30 0.37 -11.81
N SER A 47 9.67 0.16 -12.97
CA SER A 47 10.08 0.81 -14.22
C SER A 47 9.78 2.31 -14.18
N VAL A 48 10.83 3.11 -13.99
CA VAL A 48 10.80 4.56 -14.20
C VAL A 48 11.24 4.82 -15.63
N VAL A 49 10.38 5.44 -16.43
CA VAL A 49 10.72 5.86 -17.79
C VAL A 49 11.64 7.08 -17.70
N ALA A 50 12.75 7.05 -18.44
CA ALA A 50 13.64 8.20 -18.51
C ALA A 50 12.91 9.41 -19.09
N PRO A 51 13.10 10.63 -18.54
CA PRO A 51 12.46 11.83 -19.05
C PRO A 51 12.91 12.13 -20.48
N ASP A 52 12.03 12.74 -21.26
CA ASP A 52 12.34 13.14 -22.64
C ASP A 52 13.47 14.17 -22.65
N SER A 53 14.59 13.83 -23.29
CA SER A 53 15.78 14.69 -23.37
C SER A 53 15.54 15.99 -24.15
N THR A 54 14.49 16.07 -24.97
CA THR A 54 14.14 17.32 -25.66
C THR A 54 13.59 18.38 -24.70
N VAL A 55 12.99 17.95 -23.59
CA VAL A 55 12.40 18.82 -22.56
C VAL A 55 13.32 18.92 -21.34
N PHE A 56 13.91 17.80 -20.92
CA PHE A 56 14.81 17.70 -19.77
C PHE A 56 16.26 17.57 -20.26
N ASN A 57 16.80 18.66 -20.81
CA ASN A 57 18.21 18.79 -21.19
C ASN A 57 18.95 19.75 -20.26
N GLU A 58 20.28 19.63 -20.24
CA GLU A 58 21.16 20.49 -19.43
C GLU A 58 21.19 21.93 -19.92
N ASP A 59 20.90 22.17 -21.21
CA ASP A 59 20.81 23.49 -21.82
C ASP A 59 19.46 24.18 -21.57
N ALA A 60 18.52 23.53 -20.87
CA ALA A 60 17.19 24.06 -20.65
C ALA A 60 17.24 25.24 -19.67
N ILE A 61 16.69 26.39 -20.08
CA ILE A 61 16.57 27.56 -19.22
C ILE A 61 15.63 27.24 -18.06
N ASN A 62 16.12 27.36 -16.83
CA ASN A 62 15.29 27.20 -15.63
C ASN A 62 14.45 28.48 -15.40
N PRO A 63 13.12 28.47 -15.59
CA PRO A 63 12.31 29.66 -15.39
C PRO A 63 12.05 29.96 -13.90
N THR A 64 12.47 29.09 -12.97
CA THR A 64 12.27 29.29 -11.53
C THR A 64 13.34 30.19 -10.90
N VAL A 65 14.29 30.69 -11.68
CA VAL A 65 15.26 31.68 -11.20
C VAL A 65 14.75 33.10 -11.49
N GLU A 66 14.96 34.00 -10.54
CA GLU A 66 14.59 35.41 -10.67
C GLU A 66 15.50 36.08 -11.70
N VAL A 67 14.91 36.69 -12.74
CA VAL A 67 15.64 37.45 -13.77
C VAL A 67 15.23 38.92 -13.66
N ILE A 68 16.21 39.79 -13.36
CA ILE A 68 16.01 41.24 -13.31
C ILE A 68 16.28 41.80 -14.71
N ILE A 69 15.24 42.32 -15.36
CA ILE A 69 15.34 42.96 -16.68
C ILE A 69 15.47 44.47 -16.47
N GLY A 70 16.67 45.04 -16.68
CA GLY A 70 16.86 46.50 -16.63
C GLY A 70 18.26 47.02 -16.33
N ASP A 71 19.17 46.24 -15.74
CA ASP A 71 20.50 46.74 -15.33
C ASP A 71 21.57 46.60 -16.43
N GLN A 72 21.39 47.35 -17.51
CA GLN A 72 22.44 47.65 -18.48
C GLN A 72 22.89 49.10 -18.31
N ALA A 73 23.47 49.47 -17.15
CA ALA A 73 24.05 50.81 -16.98
C ALA A 73 25.16 51.00 -15.92
N ALA A 74 25.64 49.98 -15.18
CA ALA A 74 26.52 50.26 -14.03
C ALA A 74 27.70 49.31 -13.78
N SER A 75 28.28 48.67 -14.80
CA SER A 75 29.53 47.89 -14.60
C SER A 75 30.52 47.93 -15.77
N SER A 76 30.61 49.05 -16.48
CA SER A 76 31.71 49.30 -17.44
C SER A 76 32.32 50.69 -17.21
N SER A 77 32.89 50.92 -16.02
CA SER A 77 33.77 52.07 -15.76
C SER A 77 34.56 51.89 -14.46
N ALA A 78 35.65 51.12 -14.51
CA ALA A 78 36.84 51.37 -13.69
C ALA A 78 38.04 50.60 -14.29
N ALA A 79 38.91 51.35 -14.96
CA ALA A 79 40.27 51.03 -15.38
C ALA A 79 41.08 50.36 -14.23
N GLN A 80 41.83 49.25 -14.43
CA GLN A 80 43.21 49.13 -14.99
C GLN A 80 44.16 48.54 -13.90
N PRO A 81 45.33 47.94 -14.20
CA PRO A 81 45.71 46.86 -15.12
C PRO A 81 46.41 45.68 -14.39
N SER A 82 46.72 44.60 -15.11
CA SER A 82 47.80 43.68 -14.74
C SER A 82 49.17 44.26 -15.10
N SER A 83 50.18 44.16 -14.24
CA SER A 83 51.55 43.78 -14.63
C SER A 83 52.42 43.50 -13.41
N ALA A 84 53.10 42.35 -13.46
CA ALA A 84 54.21 41.97 -12.61
C ALA A 84 55.53 42.54 -13.16
N ASN A 85 56.46 42.84 -12.26
CA ASN A 85 57.90 43.12 -12.46
C ASN A 85 58.27 44.34 -13.33
#